data_AF-A0AAW7P873-F1
#
_entry.id   AF-A0AAW7P873-F1
#
_cell.length_a   1.000
_cell.length_b   1.000
_cell.length_c   1.000
_cell.angle_alpha   90.00
_cell.angle_beta   90.00
_cell.angle_gamma   90.00
#
_symmetry.space_group_name_H-M   'P 1'
#
loop_
_entity.id
_entity.type
_entity.pdbx_description
1 polymer ?
#
loop_
_entity_poly.entity_id
_entity_poly.type
_entity_poly.pdbx_seq_one_letter_code
_entity_poly.pdbx_strand_id
1 'polypeptide(L)'
;MERSIGNGKNIYYKLDEQKYYSKYAVPEGSAVKEKIIDYTNLMELIDKNTGFDLQAGFKFQKQAKNVKTDINLFVIYPEFKEKMLSGKYWIEPRLQLLSSKEWFDTLLHWFAPKGQDTLPGVKIEARYSIDGQEHEIRSYDEFKQYYNGKGGELSE
;
A
#
# COMPACT_ATOMS: atom_id res chain seq x y z
N MET A 1 25.15 6.28 -1.79
CA MET A 1 25.48 7.72 -1.77
C MET A 1 24.17 8.48 -1.80
N GLU A 2 23.98 9.34 -0.78
CA GLU A 2 22.88 10.31 -0.50
C GLU A 2 21.45 9.84 -0.85
N ARG A 3 20.59 9.29 0.03
CA ARG A 3 20.23 9.56 1.44
C ARG A 3 19.80 11.00 1.78
N SER A 4 19.41 11.77 0.78
CA SER A 4 18.68 13.03 0.97
C SER A 4 17.27 12.87 0.39
N ILE A 5 16.27 12.76 1.27
CA ILE A 5 14.88 12.98 0.88
C ILE A 5 14.78 14.49 0.64
N GLY A 6 14.95 14.92 -0.62
CA GLY A 6 14.96 16.34 -0.99
C GLY A 6 13.68 17.08 -0.56
N ASN A 7 13.68 18.41 -0.69
CA ASN A 7 12.59 19.30 -0.26
C ASN A 7 11.28 19.19 -1.11
N GLY A 8 11.11 18.10 -1.86
CA GLY A 8 9.90 17.84 -2.64
C GLY A 8 8.73 17.46 -1.74
N LYS A 9 7.51 17.86 -2.10
CA LYS A 9 6.27 17.44 -1.42
C LYS A 9 5.92 15.97 -1.66
N ASN A 10 6.44 15.39 -2.74
CA ASN A 10 6.23 14.00 -3.12
C ASN A 10 7.55 13.25 -2.98
N ILE A 11 7.52 12.11 -2.28
CA ILE A 11 8.63 11.17 -2.17
C ILE A 11 8.34 10.03 -3.15
N TYR A 12 9.10 9.98 -4.25
CA TYR A 12 9.02 8.88 -5.20
C TYR A 12 9.88 7.73 -4.70
N TYR A 13 9.25 6.66 -4.22
CA TYR A 13 10.00 5.51 -3.72
C TYR A 13 10.12 4.40 -4.74
N LYS A 14 11.35 3.99 -5.00
CA LYS A 14 11.67 2.82 -5.79
C LYS A 14 11.96 1.65 -4.84
N LEU A 15 10.95 0.80 -4.68
CA LEU A 15 10.91 -0.32 -3.75
C LEU A 15 12.00 -1.37 -4.01
N ASP A 16 12.26 -1.67 -5.29
CA ASP A 16 13.29 -2.61 -5.77
C ASP A 16 14.72 -2.17 -5.42
N GLU A 17 14.99 -0.87 -5.42
CA GLU A 17 16.33 -0.32 -5.15
C GLU A 17 16.51 0.18 -3.72
N GLN A 18 15.44 0.21 -2.92
CA GLN A 18 15.37 0.92 -1.65
C GLN A 18 15.85 2.39 -1.75
N LYS A 19 15.52 3.08 -2.84
CA LYS A 19 15.95 4.48 -3.10
C LYS A 19 14.78 5.43 -3.30
N TYR A 20 14.92 6.64 -2.74
CA TYR A 20 13.95 7.73 -2.89
C TYR A 20 14.46 8.79 -3.89
N TYR A 21 13.55 9.37 -4.67
CA TYR A 21 13.85 10.45 -5.61
C TYR A 21 12.95 11.66 -5.32
N SER A 22 13.50 12.87 -5.39
CA SER A 22 12.76 14.13 -5.17
C SER A 22 12.18 14.76 -6.45
N LYS A 23 12.60 14.28 -7.63
CA LYS A 23 12.07 14.63 -8.95
C LYS A 23 12.22 13.42 -9.87
N TYR A 24 11.13 12.93 -10.45
CA TYR A 24 11.19 11.99 -11.57
C TYR A 24 9.94 12.17 -12.44
N ALA A 25 10.10 12.11 -13.77
CA ALA A 25 8.99 12.17 -14.70
C ALA A 25 8.18 10.87 -14.60
N VAL A 26 6.89 10.98 -14.27
CA VAL A 26 5.94 9.87 -14.40
C VAL A 26 5.84 9.56 -15.90
N PRO A 27 6.28 8.39 -16.39
CA PRO A 27 6.05 8.01 -17.78
C PRO A 27 4.54 7.97 -18.02
N GLU A 28 4.07 8.63 -19.08
CA GLU A 28 2.67 8.52 -19.49
C GLU A 28 2.31 7.05 -19.74
N GLY A 29 1.25 6.58 -19.07
CA GLY A 29 0.78 5.19 -19.17
C GLY A 29 0.75 4.48 -17.82
N SER A 30 -0.05 4.97 -16.87
CA SER A 30 -0.38 4.21 -15.66
C SER A 30 -1.46 3.18 -16.02
N ALA A 31 -1.08 1.93 -16.25
CA ALA A 31 -2.04 0.85 -16.08
C ALA A 31 -2.42 0.82 -14.58
N VAL A 32 -3.65 1.19 -14.28
CA VAL A 32 -4.22 1.23 -12.93
C VAL A 32 -4.16 -0.19 -12.35
N LYS A 33 -3.16 -0.46 -11.49
CA LYS A 33 -3.05 -1.69 -10.69
C LYS A 33 -3.85 -1.60 -9.38
N GLU A 34 -4.62 -0.52 -9.20
CA GLU A 34 -5.45 -0.21 -8.02
C GLU A 34 -6.61 -1.20 -7.81
N LYS A 35 -7.02 -1.90 -8.87
CA LYS A 35 -8.20 -2.76 -8.88
C LYS A 35 -8.25 -3.81 -7.77
N ILE A 36 -7.14 -4.47 -7.45
CA ILE A 36 -7.16 -5.51 -6.40
C ILE A 36 -7.46 -4.93 -5.03
N ILE A 37 -6.91 -3.75 -4.72
CA ILE A 37 -7.09 -3.10 -3.43
C ILE A 37 -8.59 -2.78 -3.24
N ASP A 38 -9.25 -2.32 -4.30
CA ASP A 38 -10.69 -2.01 -4.34
C ASP A 38 -11.60 -3.23 -4.13
N TYR A 39 -11.09 -4.45 -4.31
CA TYR A 39 -11.85 -5.69 -4.11
C TYR A 39 -11.75 -6.23 -2.68
N THR A 40 -11.06 -5.49 -1.81
CA THR A 40 -10.78 -5.86 -0.44
C THR A 40 -11.12 -4.72 0.52
N ASN A 41 -11.17 -5.02 1.81
CA ASN A 41 -11.28 -4.00 2.86
C ASN A 41 -9.93 -3.32 3.22
N LEU A 42 -8.86 -3.52 2.44
CA LEU A 42 -7.50 -3.12 2.79
C LEU A 42 -7.36 -1.61 3.03
N MET A 43 -7.93 -0.76 2.16
CA MET A 43 -7.88 0.70 2.31
C MET A 43 -8.51 1.16 3.62
N GLU A 44 -9.71 0.68 3.92
CA GLU A 44 -10.42 1.01 5.16
C GLU A 44 -9.62 0.55 6.38
N LEU A 45 -9.03 -0.64 6.31
CA LEU A 45 -8.25 -1.20 7.41
C LEU A 45 -6.97 -0.39 7.67
N ILE A 46 -6.27 0.04 6.61
CA ILE A 46 -5.08 0.90 6.71
C ILE A 46 -5.46 2.26 7.31
N ASP A 47 -6.51 2.92 6.80
CA ASP A 47 -6.97 4.22 7.31
C ASP A 47 -7.36 4.13 8.78
N LYS A 48 -8.21 3.14 9.12
CA LYS A 48 -8.69 2.95 10.50
C LYS A 48 -7.58 2.63 11.49
N ASN A 49 -6.58 1.84 11.09
CA ASN A 49 -5.50 1.42 11.99
C ASN A 49 -4.38 2.46 12.10
N THR A 50 -4.08 3.16 11.02
CA THR A 50 -2.83 3.94 10.91
C THR A 50 -3.05 5.40 10.53
N GLY A 51 -4.27 5.77 10.11
CA GLY A 51 -4.58 7.12 9.62
C GLY A 51 -3.97 7.43 8.26
N PHE A 52 -3.53 6.41 7.52
CA PHE A 52 -3.01 6.58 6.16
C PHE A 52 -4.14 6.43 5.14
N ASP A 53 -4.19 7.38 4.22
CA ASP A 53 -5.06 7.37 3.04
C ASP A 53 -4.31 6.74 1.88
N LEU A 54 -4.81 5.59 1.40
CA LEU A 54 -4.25 4.85 0.28
C LEU A 54 -5.04 5.18 -1.00
N GLN A 55 -4.34 5.63 -2.03
CA GLN A 55 -4.85 5.88 -3.39
C GLN A 55 -3.79 5.32 -4.38
N ALA A 56 -3.39 6.07 -5.41
CA ALA A 56 -2.23 5.74 -6.26
C ALA A 56 -0.88 5.67 -5.50
N GLY A 57 -0.88 6.08 -4.23
CA GLY A 57 0.21 6.02 -3.26
C GLY A 57 -0.40 6.21 -1.87
N PHE A 58 0.33 6.72 -0.89
CA PHE A 58 -0.26 6.95 0.42
C PHE A 58 0.30 8.17 1.15
N LYS A 59 -0.59 8.83 1.92
CA LYS A 59 -0.26 9.95 2.81
C LYS A 59 -0.89 9.75 4.18
N PHE A 60 -0.26 10.32 5.19
CA PHE A 60 -0.86 10.37 6.52
C PHE A 60 -1.91 11.49 6.60
N GLN A 61 -3.09 11.19 7.13
CA GLN A 61 -4.14 12.16 7.42
C GLN A 61 -3.96 12.74 8.83
N LYS A 62 -3.58 14.02 8.93
CA LYS A 62 -3.30 14.69 10.21
C LYS A 62 -4.50 14.71 11.19
N GLN A 63 -5.71 14.53 10.69
CA GLN A 63 -6.94 14.47 11.47
C GLN A 63 -7.25 13.06 12.04
N ALA A 64 -6.43 12.06 11.74
CA ALA A 64 -6.60 10.70 12.25
C ALA A 64 -6.46 10.67 13.78
N LYS A 65 -7.49 10.15 14.46
CA LYS A 65 -7.59 10.17 15.93
C LYS A 65 -6.88 9.01 16.62
N ASN A 66 -6.62 7.90 15.92
CA ASN A 66 -6.07 6.66 16.46
C ASN A 66 -4.94 6.11 15.58
N VAL A 67 -3.77 6.74 15.65
CA VAL A 67 -2.63 6.42 14.78
C VAL A 67 -1.77 5.32 15.40
N LYS A 68 -1.85 4.09 14.89
CA LYS A 68 -0.85 3.07 15.23
C LYS A 68 0.39 3.28 14.37
N THR A 69 1.49 3.66 15.01
CA THR A 69 2.80 3.86 14.35
C THR A 69 3.79 2.72 14.65
N ASP A 70 3.32 1.65 15.28
CA ASP A 70 4.12 0.44 15.52
C ASP A 70 3.85 -0.58 14.41
N ILE A 71 4.26 -0.21 13.19
CA ILE A 71 4.08 -0.98 11.96
C ILE A 71 5.42 -1.20 11.28
N ASN A 72 5.51 -2.23 10.44
CA ASN A 72 6.75 -2.59 9.76
C ASN A 72 7.32 -1.47 8.89
N LEU A 73 6.48 -0.64 8.26
CA LEU A 73 6.94 0.49 7.43
C LEU A 73 7.97 1.36 8.15
N PHE A 74 7.74 1.67 9.43
CA PHE A 74 8.63 2.52 10.22
C PHE A 74 9.77 1.76 10.90
N VAL A 75 9.72 0.42 10.90
CA VAL A 75 10.84 -0.43 11.30
C VAL A 75 11.84 -0.52 10.16
N ILE A 76 11.34 -0.71 8.94
CA ILE A 76 12.15 -0.83 7.72
C ILE A 76 12.70 0.54 7.31
N TYR A 77 11.88 1.60 7.42
CA TYR A 77 12.26 2.98 7.09
C TYR A 77 12.02 3.93 8.28
N PRO A 78 12.85 3.89 9.33
CA PRO A 78 12.70 4.78 10.49
C PRO A 78 12.66 6.26 10.13
N GLU A 79 13.39 6.67 9.08
CA GLU A 79 13.44 8.04 8.57
C GLU A 79 12.09 8.57 8.04
N PHE A 80 11.15 7.66 7.74
CA PHE A 80 9.82 8.01 7.25
C PHE A 80 8.89 8.46 8.35
N LYS A 81 9.12 8.03 9.59
CA LYS A 81 8.15 8.19 10.67
C LYS A 81 7.77 9.64 10.88
N GLU A 82 8.73 10.51 11.18
CA GLU A 82 8.45 11.92 11.44
C GLU A 82 7.95 12.66 10.19
N LYS A 83 8.51 12.34 9.02
CA LYS A 83 8.14 12.99 7.76
C LYS A 83 6.71 12.67 7.38
N MET A 84 6.34 11.39 7.33
CA MET A 84 4.97 10.99 6.98
C MET A 84 3.98 11.52 8.01
N LEU A 85 4.26 11.39 9.30
CA LEU A 85 3.35 11.88 10.36
C LEU A 85 3.19 13.40 10.39
N SER A 86 4.06 14.17 9.72
CA SER A 86 3.84 15.61 9.52
C SER A 86 2.62 15.93 8.65
N GLY A 87 2.12 14.95 7.88
CA GLY A 87 1.03 15.11 6.91
C GLY A 87 1.40 15.92 5.67
N LYS A 88 2.68 16.28 5.51
CA LYS A 88 3.18 17.08 4.38
C LYS A 88 3.75 16.25 3.23
N TYR A 89 3.94 14.96 3.45
CA TYR A 89 4.61 14.06 2.52
C TYR A 89 3.66 12.99 2.02
N TRP A 90 3.83 12.65 0.76
CA TRP A 90 3.14 11.58 0.07
C TRP A 90 4.17 10.57 -0.45
N ILE A 91 3.92 9.27 -0.26
CA ILE A 91 4.72 8.20 -0.86
C ILE A 91 4.04 7.77 -2.16
N GLU A 92 4.72 8.01 -3.28
CA GLU A 92 4.32 7.51 -4.60
C GLU A 92 5.15 6.25 -4.90
N PRO A 93 4.57 5.04 -4.76
CA PRO A 93 5.20 3.82 -5.24
C PRO A 93 5.24 3.86 -6.78
N ARG A 94 6.33 3.35 -7.37
CA ARG A 94 6.39 3.21 -8.83
C ARG A 94 5.54 2.02 -9.30
N LEU A 95 4.22 2.16 -9.28
CA LEU A 95 3.26 1.10 -9.61
C LEU A 95 3.51 0.48 -11.00
N GLN A 96 4.00 1.26 -11.96
CA GLN A 96 4.36 0.76 -13.30
C GLN A 96 5.52 -0.24 -13.31
N LEU A 97 6.35 -0.29 -12.26
CA LEU A 97 7.50 -1.18 -12.13
C LEU A 97 7.24 -2.36 -11.18
N LEU A 98 6.06 -2.40 -10.54
CA LEU A 98 5.69 -3.44 -9.59
C LEU A 98 4.56 -4.26 -10.20
N SER A 99 4.66 -5.58 -10.15
CA SER A 99 3.51 -6.45 -10.40
C SER A 99 2.40 -6.19 -9.37
N SER A 100 1.15 -6.52 -9.70
CA SER A 100 0.02 -6.43 -8.76
C SER A 100 0.30 -7.24 -7.49
N LYS A 101 0.97 -8.40 -7.65
CA LYS A 101 1.43 -9.23 -6.54
C LYS A 101 2.40 -8.49 -5.63
N GLU A 102 3.50 -7.97 -6.18
CA GLU A 102 4.52 -7.27 -5.39
C GLU A 102 3.92 -6.09 -4.64
N TRP A 103 3.04 -5.33 -5.29
CA TRP A 103 2.42 -4.17 -4.65
C TRP A 103 1.48 -4.56 -3.51
N PHE A 104 0.58 -5.50 -3.75
CA PHE A 104 -0.38 -5.94 -2.75
C PHE A 104 0.33 -6.57 -1.53
N ASP A 105 1.26 -7.50 -1.76
CA ASP A 105 2.00 -8.17 -0.70
C ASP A 105 2.88 -7.16 0.08
N THR A 106 3.42 -6.14 -0.59
CA THR A 106 4.17 -5.05 0.07
C THR A 106 3.27 -4.23 1.01
N LEU A 107 2.06 -3.87 0.57
CA LEU A 107 1.12 -3.13 1.41
C LEU A 107 0.74 -3.92 2.66
N LEU A 108 0.44 -5.21 2.49
CA LEU A 108 0.16 -6.11 3.61
C LEU A 108 1.33 -6.14 4.59
N HIS A 109 2.56 -6.24 4.10
CA HIS A 109 3.74 -6.28 4.95
C HIS A 109 4.01 -4.96 5.65
N TRP A 110 3.99 -3.84 4.94
CA TRP A 110 4.33 -2.52 5.48
C TRP A 110 3.36 -2.04 6.56
N PHE A 111 2.08 -2.29 6.38
CA PHE A 111 1.06 -1.86 7.33
C PHE A 111 0.76 -2.89 8.43
N ALA A 112 1.38 -4.08 8.38
CA ALA A 112 1.31 -5.05 9.47
C ALA A 112 1.92 -4.48 10.77
N PRO A 113 1.38 -4.89 11.95
CA PRO A 113 2.00 -4.59 13.23
C PRO A 113 3.46 -5.05 13.25
N LYS A 114 4.31 -4.30 13.96
CA LYS A 114 5.74 -4.61 14.07
C LYS A 114 5.98 -6.08 14.42
N GLY A 115 6.78 -6.75 13.59
CA GLY A 115 7.17 -8.15 13.78
C GLY A 115 6.15 -9.18 13.29
N GLN A 116 5.06 -8.75 12.66
CA GLN A 116 4.15 -9.63 11.92
C GLN A 116 4.47 -9.58 10.42
N ASP A 117 4.33 -10.70 9.72
CA ASP A 117 4.68 -10.77 8.30
C ASP A 117 3.65 -10.09 7.39
N THR A 118 2.37 -10.11 7.78
CA THR A 118 1.24 -9.64 6.97
C THR A 118 0.18 -8.95 7.85
N LEU A 119 -0.56 -8.01 7.28
CA LEU A 119 -1.61 -7.27 7.98
C LEU A 119 -2.82 -8.19 8.22
N PRO A 120 -3.15 -8.54 9.49
CA PRO A 120 -4.30 -9.40 9.77
C PRO A 120 -5.63 -8.70 9.51
N GLY A 121 -6.66 -9.48 9.15
CA GLY A 121 -8.04 -9.02 9.00
C GLY A 121 -8.35 -8.38 7.63
N VAL A 122 -7.42 -8.47 6.68
CA VAL A 122 -7.69 -8.13 5.27
C VAL A 122 -8.58 -9.21 4.67
N LYS A 123 -9.67 -8.79 4.03
CA LYS A 123 -10.64 -9.69 3.43
C LYS A 123 -10.97 -9.28 2.01
N ILE A 124 -11.19 -10.27 1.15
CA ILE A 124 -11.90 -10.07 -0.12
C ILE A 124 -13.38 -9.84 0.18
N GLU A 125 -13.99 -8.87 -0.49
CA GLU A 125 -15.41 -8.61 -0.31
C GLU A 125 -16.26 -9.71 -0.97
N ALA A 126 -17.40 -10.03 -0.34
CA ALA A 126 -18.33 -11.06 -0.78
C ALA A 126 -18.70 -10.96 -2.28
N ARG A 127 -18.90 -9.74 -2.82
CA ARG A 127 -19.26 -9.54 -4.23
C ARG A 127 -18.17 -9.96 -5.22
N TYR A 128 -16.91 -9.97 -4.79
CA TYR A 128 -15.75 -10.38 -5.58
C TYR A 128 -15.28 -11.80 -5.26
N SER A 129 -15.89 -12.48 -4.29
CA SER A 129 -15.60 -13.88 -3.95
C SER A 129 -16.33 -14.88 -4.84
N ILE A 130 -15.72 -16.04 -5.13
CA ILE A 130 -16.27 -17.16 -5.91
C ILE A 130 -17.53 -17.77 -5.30
N ASP A 131 -17.64 -17.73 -3.97
CA ASP A 131 -18.73 -18.34 -3.21
C ASP A 131 -19.68 -17.31 -2.59
N GLY A 132 -19.47 -16.02 -2.86
CA GLY A 132 -20.28 -14.94 -2.32
C GLY A 132 -20.07 -14.67 -0.83
N GLN A 133 -19.00 -15.18 -0.22
CA GLN A 133 -18.65 -14.94 1.18
C GLN A 133 -17.35 -14.13 1.32
N GLU A 134 -17.18 -13.41 2.43
CA GLU A 134 -15.89 -12.77 2.71
C GLU A 134 -14.86 -13.82 3.17
N HIS A 135 -13.65 -13.74 2.64
CA HIS A 135 -12.52 -14.57 3.07
C HIS A 135 -11.38 -13.70 3.54
N GLU A 136 -10.80 -14.03 4.69
CA GLU A 136 -9.53 -13.43 5.12
C GLU A 136 -8.41 -13.92 4.20
N ILE A 137 -7.58 -12.98 3.74
CA ILE A 137 -6.48 -13.23 2.81
C ILE A 137 -5.19 -12.61 3.34
N ARG A 138 -4.07 -13.30 3.10
CA ARG A 138 -2.74 -12.90 3.60
C ARG A 138 -1.72 -12.65 2.50
N SER A 139 -2.12 -12.86 1.25
CA SER A 139 -1.29 -12.62 0.06
C SER A 139 -2.15 -12.45 -1.20
N TYR A 140 -1.52 -11.97 -2.27
CA TYR A 140 -2.10 -11.92 -3.61
C TYR A 140 -2.52 -13.30 -4.12
N ASP A 141 -1.74 -14.35 -3.79
CA ASP A 141 -2.04 -15.69 -4.26
C ASP A 141 -3.27 -16.29 -3.55
N GLU A 142 -3.47 -15.96 -2.26
CA GLU A 142 -4.72 -16.29 -1.56
C GLU A 142 -5.90 -15.49 -2.11
N PHE A 143 -5.73 -14.20 -2.42
CA PHE A 143 -6.77 -13.41 -3.08
C PHE A 143 -7.24 -14.07 -4.39
N LYS A 144 -6.32 -14.50 -5.25
CA LYS A 144 -6.65 -15.16 -6.54
C LYS A 144 -7.45 -16.44 -6.37
N GLN A 145 -7.25 -17.18 -5.27
CA GLN A 145 -8.01 -18.41 -5.01
C GLN A 145 -9.50 -18.13 -4.79
N TYR A 146 -9.83 -16.98 -4.20
CA TYR A 146 -11.21 -16.60 -3.91
C TYR A 146 -11.81 -15.65 -4.94
N TYR A 147 -11.03 -15.07 -5.85
CA TYR A 147 -11.52 -14.06 -6.79
C TYR A 147 -12.42 -14.63 -7.90
N ASN A 148 -13.58 -14.00 -8.12
CA ASN A 148 -14.59 -14.46 -9.08
C ASN A 148 -14.55 -13.77 -10.46
N GLY A 149 -13.59 -12.89 -10.71
CA GLY A 149 -13.44 -12.20 -12.00
C GLY A 149 -14.39 -11.01 -12.23
N LYS A 150 -15.34 -10.71 -11.33
CA LYS A 150 -16.35 -9.65 -11.56
C LYS A 150 -15.80 -8.22 -11.56
N GLY A 151 -14.56 -8.00 -11.16
CA GLY A 151 -13.85 -6.72 -11.27
C GLY A 151 -13.07 -6.53 -12.58
N GLY A 152 -13.03 -7.57 -13.43
CA GLY A 152 -12.22 -7.64 -14.64
C GLY A 152 -10.94 -8.44 -14.45
N GLU A 153 -10.12 -8.49 -15.50
CA GLU A 153 -8.84 -9.20 -15.44
C GLU A 153 -7.87 -8.49 -14.48
N LEU A 154 -7.17 -9.29 -13.69
CA LEU A 154 -6.05 -8.83 -12.88
C LEU A 154 -4.89 -8.56 -13.83
N SER A 155 -4.35 -7.34 -13.79
CA SER A 155 -3.14 -7.00 -14.55
C SER A 155 -1.92 -7.59 -13.85
N GLU A 156 -1.03 -8.20 -14.62
CA GLU A 156 0.31 -8.62 -14.18
C GLU A 156 1.33 -7.54 -14.56
#